data_AF-A0A2W7CXX0-F1
#
_entry.id   AF-A0A2W7CXX0-F1
#
_cell.length_a   1.000
_cell.length_b   1.000
_cell.length_c   1.000
_cell.angle_alpha   90.00
_cell.angle_beta   90.00
_cell.angle_gamma   90.00
#
_symmetry.space_group_name_H-M   'P 1'
#
loop_
_entity.id
_entity.type
_entity.pdbx_description
1 polymer ?
#
loop_
_entity_poly.entity_id
_entity_poly.type
_entity_poly.pdbx_seq_one_letter_code
_entity_poly.pdbx_strand_id
1 'polypeptide(L)'
;MIKKGDEVLTQVVIILNALVHLGFAVGEIFFTTYLLEKLFGFSSSDALKTAPIAKNAGIYNSFIAAGLFWSVFAQENAFELRLFFLICVAIAGIFGAMTLPNKDPNKKRNVKTLYLQTLPAVVVLILMFLT
;
A
#
# COMPACT_ATOMS: atom_id res chain seq x y z
N MET A 1 2.05 -15.92 -27.42
CA MET A 1 0.59 -15.83 -27.25
C MET A 1 0.30 -15.93 -25.77
N ILE A 2 0.03 -14.79 -25.15
CA ILE A 2 -0.40 -14.69 -23.75
C ILE A 2 -1.80 -15.30 -23.65
N LYS A 3 -2.05 -16.18 -22.68
CA LYS A 3 -3.38 -16.77 -22.53
C LYS A 3 -4.26 -15.78 -21.80
N LYS A 4 -5.53 -15.69 -22.21
CA LYS A 4 -6.56 -14.87 -21.54
C LYS A 4 -6.67 -15.13 -20.02
N GLY A 5 -6.24 -16.31 -19.55
CA GLY A 5 -6.18 -16.64 -18.11
C GLY A 5 -5.05 -15.94 -17.35
N ASP A 6 -3.94 -15.64 -18.01
CA ASP A 6 -2.79 -14.95 -17.41
C ASP A 6 -3.16 -13.48 -17.11
N GLU A 7 -3.96 -12.88 -17.99
CA GLU A 7 -4.49 -11.52 -17.85
C GLU A 7 -5.49 -11.39 -16.68
N VAL A 8 -6.35 -12.40 -16.48
CA VAL A 8 -7.29 -12.46 -15.35
C VAL A 8 -6.57 -12.58 -14.01
N LEU A 9 -5.51 -13.39 -13.94
CA LEU A 9 -4.72 -13.54 -12.72
C LEU A 9 -4.10 -12.19 -12.32
N THR A 10 -3.45 -11.49 -13.25
CA THR A 10 -2.85 -10.18 -13.00
C THR A 10 -3.89 -9.17 -12.48
N GLN A 11 -5.08 -9.11 -13.08
CA GLN A 11 -6.18 -8.25 -12.60
C GLN A 11 -6.64 -8.59 -11.19
N VAL A 12 -6.78 -9.88 -10.85
CA VAL A 12 -7.15 -10.31 -9.50
C VAL A 12 -6.11 -9.86 -8.48
N VAL A 13 -4.82 -10.03 -8.76
CA VAL A 13 -3.75 -9.61 -7.82
C VAL A 13 -3.69 -8.08 -7.67
N ILE A 14 -3.99 -7.32 -8.74
CA ILE A 14 -4.15 -5.86 -8.67
C ILE A 14 -5.31 -5.48 -7.75
N ILE A 15 -6.48 -6.11 -7.91
CA ILE A 15 -7.66 -5.87 -7.05
C ILE A 15 -7.31 -6.16 -5.59
N LEU A 16 -6.60 -7.25 -5.31
CA LEU A 16 -6.16 -7.57 -3.95
C LEU A 16 -5.22 -6.50 -3.39
N ASN A 17 -4.30 -5.96 -4.18
CA ASN A 17 -3.46 -4.82 -3.77
C ASN A 17 -4.32 -3.58 -3.47
N ALA A 18 -5.28 -3.25 -4.34
CA ALA A 18 -6.20 -2.13 -4.13
C ALA A 18 -6.97 -2.27 -2.81
N LEU A 19 -7.46 -3.48 -2.49
CA LEU A 19 -8.15 -3.78 -1.24
C LEU A 19 -7.24 -3.67 -0.01
N VAL A 20 -5.97 -4.07 -0.12
CA VAL A 20 -4.97 -3.88 0.95
C VAL A 20 -4.78 -2.39 1.24
N HIS A 21 -4.62 -1.55 0.22
CA HIS A 21 -4.52 -0.10 0.40
C HIS A 21 -5.79 0.53 0.94
N LEU A 22 -6.96 0.05 0.52
CA LEU A 22 -8.23 0.48 1.10
C LEU A 22 -8.32 0.10 2.59
N GLY A 23 -7.84 -1.08 2.96
CA GLY A 23 -7.72 -1.52 4.35
C GLY A 23 -6.81 -0.61 5.18
N PHE A 24 -5.64 -0.23 4.64
CA PHE A 24 -4.76 0.76 5.29
C PHE A 24 -5.47 2.10 5.43
N ALA A 25 -6.13 2.60 4.38
CA ALA A 25 -6.86 3.86 4.42
C ALA A 25 -7.91 3.86 5.53
N VAL A 26 -8.74 2.82 5.62
CA VAL A 26 -9.76 2.68 6.67
C VAL A 26 -9.11 2.65 8.05
N GLY A 27 -8.05 1.87 8.22
CA GLY A 27 -7.28 1.81 9.47
C GLY A 27 -6.74 3.17 9.89
N GLU A 28 -6.05 3.84 8.98
CA GLU A 28 -5.35 5.11 9.21
C GLU A 28 -6.30 6.29 9.38
N ILE A 29 -7.48 6.29 8.76
CA ILE A 29 -8.48 7.35 8.90
C ILE A 29 -9.35 7.17 10.15
N PHE A 30 -9.84 5.96 10.40
CA PHE A 30 -10.86 5.71 11.42
C PHE A 30 -10.30 5.12 12.73
N PHE A 31 -9.18 4.40 12.66
CA PHE A 31 -8.57 3.71 13.81
C PHE A 31 -7.15 4.23 14.13
N THR A 32 -6.85 5.47 13.75
CA THR A 32 -5.50 6.05 13.72
C THR A 32 -4.74 5.90 15.04
N THR A 33 -5.30 6.41 16.14
CA THR A 33 -4.60 6.44 17.44
C THR A 33 -4.33 5.03 17.95
N TYR A 34 -5.31 4.13 17.82
CA TYR A 34 -5.15 2.71 18.14
C TYR A 34 -4.00 2.06 17.35
N LEU A 35 -3.91 2.33 16.04
CA LEU A 35 -2.83 1.78 15.21
C LEU A 35 -1.46 2.37 15.58
N LEU A 36 -1.38 3.69 15.82
CA LEU A 36 -0.14 4.35 16.25
C LEU A 36 0.40 3.76 17.55
N GLU A 37 -0.46 3.50 18.54
CA GLU A 37 -0.06 2.87 19.79
C GLU A 37 0.31 1.39 19.59
N LYS A 38 -0.55 0.61 18.92
CA LYS A 38 -0.39 -0.85 18.85
C LYS A 38 0.71 -1.30 17.89
N LEU A 39 0.81 -0.66 16.72
CA LEU A 39 1.73 -1.05 15.65
C LEU A 39 3.04 -0.28 15.68
N PHE A 40 3.00 0.99 16.08
CA PHE A 40 4.17 1.88 16.06
C PHE A 40 4.72 2.22 17.46
N GLY A 41 4.04 1.79 18.53
CA GLY A 41 4.55 1.93 19.91
C GLY A 41 4.46 3.35 20.48
N PHE A 42 3.59 4.19 19.93
CA PHE A 42 3.42 5.57 20.39
C PHE A 42 2.81 5.59 21.79
N SER A 43 3.19 6.59 22.61
CA SER A 43 2.40 6.95 23.78
C SER A 43 1.06 7.54 23.34
N SER A 44 0.03 7.53 24.21
CA SER A 44 -1.26 8.12 23.85
C SER A 44 -1.17 9.62 23.55
N SER A 45 -0.26 10.36 24.22
CA SER A 45 0.05 11.76 23.90
C SER A 45 0.53 11.91 22.46
N ASP A 46 1.49 11.08 22.06
CA ASP A 46 2.14 11.20 20.75
C ASP A 46 1.19 10.72 19.65
N ALA A 47 0.42 9.66 19.91
CA ALA A 47 -0.60 9.17 18.99
C ALA A 47 -1.65 10.26 18.69
N LEU A 48 -2.10 11.01 19.71
CA LEU A 48 -3.04 12.12 19.51
C LEU A 48 -2.43 13.26 18.69
N LYS A 49 -1.18 13.63 18.95
CA LYS A 49 -0.47 14.69 18.21
C LYS A 49 -0.20 14.31 16.75
N THR A 50 0.12 13.05 16.49
CA THR A 50 0.46 12.55 15.14
C THR A 50 -0.78 12.12 14.33
N ALA A 51 -1.93 11.90 14.97
CA ALA A 51 -3.14 11.41 14.31
C ALA A 51 -3.53 12.19 13.04
N PRO A 52 -3.51 13.54 12.97
CA PRO A 52 -3.87 14.25 11.75
C PRO A 52 -2.98 13.90 10.55
N ILE A 53 -1.67 13.73 10.77
CA ILE A 53 -0.71 13.37 9.71
C ILE A 53 -0.95 11.93 9.24
N ALA A 54 -1.16 11.01 10.18
CA ALA A 54 -1.46 9.61 9.85
C ALA A 54 -2.82 9.46 9.14
N LYS A 55 -3.84 10.25 9.50
CA LYS A 55 -5.11 10.28 8.76
C LYS A 55 -4.93 10.75 7.32
N ASN A 56 -4.06 11.75 7.11
CA ASN A 56 -3.72 12.21 5.76
C ASN A 56 -2.98 11.12 4.96
N ALA A 57 -2.12 10.32 5.61
CA ALA A 57 -1.53 9.12 5.01
C ALA A 57 -2.61 8.14 4.49
N GLY A 58 -3.69 7.98 5.27
CA GLY A 58 -4.84 7.17 4.87
C GLY A 58 -5.56 7.68 3.62
N ILE A 59 -5.67 9.00 3.45
CA ILE A 59 -6.25 9.58 2.22
C ILE A 59 -5.39 9.26 1.01
N TYR A 60 -4.06 9.37 1.11
CA TYR A 60 -3.18 8.95 0.02
C TYR A 60 -3.34 7.46 -0.31
N ASN A 61 -3.44 6.59 0.70
CA ASN A 61 -3.74 5.17 0.48
C ASN A 61 -5.09 4.96 -0.23
N SER A 62 -6.11 5.79 0.06
CA SER A 62 -7.39 5.72 -0.66
C SER A 62 -7.26 6.11 -2.14
N PHE A 63 -6.39 7.07 -2.47
CA PHE A 63 -6.10 7.44 -3.86
C PHE A 63 -5.37 6.34 -4.61
N ILE A 64 -4.42 5.66 -3.96
CA ILE A 64 -3.75 4.48 -4.52
C ILE A 64 -4.77 3.38 -4.81
N ALA A 65 -5.65 3.06 -3.85
CA ALA A 65 -6.68 2.05 -4.04
C ALA A 65 -7.61 2.40 -5.20
N ALA A 66 -8.10 3.64 -5.26
CA ALA A 66 -8.95 4.13 -6.35
C ALA A 66 -8.23 4.06 -7.71
N GLY A 67 -6.96 4.45 -7.76
CA GLY A 67 -6.11 4.38 -8.95
C GLY A 67 -5.90 2.95 -9.47
N LEU A 68 -5.64 2.01 -8.56
CA LEU A 68 -5.49 0.60 -8.91
C LEU A 68 -6.82 0.00 -9.39
N PHE A 69 -7.95 0.30 -8.75
CA PHE A 69 -9.26 -0.11 -9.25
C PHE A 69 -9.54 0.46 -10.63
N TRP A 70 -9.34 1.77 -10.80
CA TRP A 70 -9.52 2.42 -12.09
C TRP A 70 -8.68 1.75 -13.18
N SER A 71 -7.43 1.43 -12.89
CA SER A 71 -6.52 0.78 -13.83
C SER A 71 -6.98 -0.61 -14.30
N VAL A 72 -7.82 -1.30 -13.54
CA VAL A 72 -8.40 -2.60 -13.94
C VAL A 72 -9.55 -2.39 -14.93
N PHE A 73 -10.37 -1.36 -14.73
CA PHE A 73 -11.55 -1.08 -15.56
C PHE A 73 -11.32 -0.10 -16.71
N ALA A 74 -10.15 0.54 -16.75
CA ALA A 74 -9.78 1.48 -17.81
C ALA A 74 -9.69 0.78 -19.18
N GLN A 75 -10.28 1.40 -20.20
CA GLN A 75 -10.20 0.92 -21.59
C GLN A 75 -8.94 1.42 -22.30
N GLU A 76 -8.45 2.60 -21.90
CA GLU A 76 -7.25 3.24 -22.42
C GLU A 76 -6.25 3.46 -21.29
N ASN A 77 -4.96 3.39 -21.61
CA ASN A 77 -3.85 3.64 -20.67
C ASN A 77 -3.84 2.75 -19.41
N ALA A 78 -4.51 1.59 -19.46
CA ALA A 78 -4.68 0.71 -18.29
C ALA A 78 -3.33 0.20 -17.77
N PHE A 79 -2.39 -0.09 -18.68
CA PHE A 79 -1.04 -0.54 -18.34
C PHE A 79 -0.26 0.56 -17.62
N GLU A 80 -0.27 1.78 -18.16
CA GLU A 80 0.42 2.96 -17.64
C GLU A 80 -0.10 3.33 -16.25
N LEU A 81 -1.42 3.28 -16.06
CA LEU A 81 -2.05 3.52 -14.75
C LEU A 81 -1.58 2.49 -13.71
N ARG A 82 -1.64 1.19 -14.04
CA ARG A 82 -1.16 0.11 -13.14
C ARG A 82 0.31 0.33 -12.80
N LEU A 83 1.13 0.55 -13.81
CA LEU A 83 2.58 0.74 -13.66
C LEU A 83 2.91 1.91 -12.73
N PHE A 84 2.27 3.07 -12.96
CA PHE A 84 2.48 4.27 -12.15
C PHE A 84 2.14 4.01 -10.67
N PHE A 85 0.93 3.53 -10.38
CA PHE A 85 0.50 3.31 -9.01
C PHE A 85 1.35 2.25 -8.30
N LEU A 86 1.67 1.14 -8.96
CA LEU A 86 2.47 0.06 -8.37
C LEU A 86 3.92 0.48 -8.08
N ILE A 87 4.54 1.29 -8.95
CA ILE A 87 5.87 1.85 -8.68
C ILE A 87 5.80 2.81 -7.49
N CYS A 88 4.78 3.68 -7.42
CA CYS A 88 4.58 4.56 -6.27
C CYS A 88 4.46 3.76 -4.97
N VAL A 89 3.67 2.67 -4.96
CA VAL A 89 3.52 1.78 -3.80
C VAL A 89 4.84 1.13 -3.43
N ALA A 90 5.59 0.61 -4.40
CA ALA A 90 6.88 -0.03 -4.15
C ALA A 90 7.86 0.94 -3.48
N ILE A 91 7.98 2.16 -4.03
CA ILE A 91 8.84 3.23 -3.50
C ILE A 91 8.38 3.65 -2.09
N ALA A 92 7.08 3.90 -1.90
CA ALA A 92 6.53 4.31 -0.61
C ALA A 92 6.76 3.23 0.47
N GLY A 93 6.58 1.96 0.12
CA GLY A 93 6.83 0.84 1.04
C GLY A 93 8.30 0.71 1.44
N ILE A 94 9.24 0.93 0.50
CA ILE A 94 10.68 0.95 0.77
C ILE A 94 11.03 2.11 1.70
N PHE A 95 10.57 3.30 1.36
CA PHE A 95 10.83 4.50 2.17
C PHE A 95 10.23 4.36 3.58
N GLY A 96 9.00 3.87 3.68
CA GLY A 96 8.33 3.63 4.96
C GLY A 96 9.02 2.56 5.80
N ALA A 97 9.61 1.52 5.20
CA ALA A 97 10.37 0.52 5.93
C ALA A 97 11.66 1.10 6.57
N MET A 98 12.21 2.16 5.98
CA MET A 98 13.40 2.85 6.47
C MET A 98 13.09 3.95 7.48
N THR A 99 11.94 4.62 7.34
CA THR A 99 11.64 5.85 8.09
C THR A 99 10.55 5.70 9.15
N LEU A 100 9.62 4.74 9.00
CA LEU A 100 8.57 4.57 9.99
C LEU A 100 9.14 3.96 11.28
N PRO A 101 8.71 4.48 12.44
CA PRO A 101 9.12 3.95 13.74
C PRO A 101 8.75 2.47 13.88
N ASN A 102 9.59 1.75 14.61
CA ASN A 102 9.33 0.37 15.00
C ASN A 102 8.94 0.35 16.48
N LYS A 103 7.93 -0.46 16.82
CA LYS A 103 7.54 -0.70 18.21
C LYS A 103 8.66 -1.37 19.04
N ASP A 104 9.51 -2.16 18.40
CA ASP A 104 10.72 -2.71 19.02
C ASP A 104 11.88 -1.71 18.84
N PRO A 105 12.36 -1.06 19.92
CA PRO A 105 13.40 -0.04 19.84
C PRO A 105 14.76 -0.59 19.37
N ASN A 106 14.97 -1.91 19.41
CA ASN A 106 16.19 -2.53 18.91
C ASN A 106 16.17 -2.73 17.38
N LYS A 107 15.01 -2.57 16.75
CA LYS A 107 14.85 -2.73 15.30
C LYS A 107 14.78 -1.37 14.62
N LYS A 108 15.88 -1.02 13.95
CA LYS A 108 16.01 0.24 13.19
C LYS A 108 15.11 0.35 11.94
N ARG A 109 14.46 -0.74 11.51
CA ARG A 109 13.66 -0.79 10.27
C ARG A 109 12.29 -1.40 10.54
N ASN A 110 11.25 -0.88 9.90
CA ASN A 110 9.91 -1.44 9.93
C ASN A 110 9.71 -2.37 8.73
N VAL A 111 10.31 -3.57 8.80
CA VAL A 111 10.27 -4.54 7.70
C VAL A 111 8.86 -4.99 7.32
N LYS A 112 7.88 -4.84 8.23
CA LYS A 112 6.47 -5.16 7.95
C LYS A 112 5.95 -4.33 6.77
N THR A 113 6.39 -3.08 6.63
CA THR A 113 5.99 -2.21 5.51
C THR A 113 6.44 -2.79 4.17
N LEU A 114 7.61 -3.45 4.10
CA LEU A 114 8.06 -4.12 2.86
C LEU A 114 7.13 -5.27 2.49
N TYR A 115 6.77 -6.13 3.45
CA TYR A 115 5.93 -7.30 3.19
C TYR A 115 4.48 -6.93 2.84
N LEU A 116 3.99 -5.81 3.37
CA LEU A 116 2.61 -5.39 3.23
C LEU A 116 2.36 -4.42 2.06
N GLN A 117 3.38 -3.71 1.59
CA GLN A 117 3.27 -2.76 0.46
C GLN A 117 4.20 -3.13 -0.69
N THR A 118 5.52 -3.14 -0.46
CA THR A 118 6.50 -3.32 -1.54
C THR A 118 6.41 -4.70 -2.20
N LEU A 119 6.37 -5.77 -1.42
CA LEU A 119 6.35 -7.13 -1.95
C LEU A 119 5.10 -7.40 -2.80
N PRO A 120 3.87 -7.10 -2.34
CA PRO A 120 2.67 -7.23 -3.16
C PRO A 120 2.74 -6.44 -4.47
N ALA A 121 3.23 -5.19 -4.42
CA ALA A 121 3.35 -4.35 -5.61
C ALA A 121 4.37 -4.90 -6.61
N VAL A 122 5.53 -5.35 -6.14
CA VAL A 122 6.58 -5.94 -6.99
C VAL A 122 6.11 -7.25 -7.61
N VAL A 123 5.36 -8.08 -6.87
CA VAL A 123 4.77 -9.31 -7.43
C VAL A 123 3.83 -8.97 -8.60
N VAL A 124 2.98 -7.96 -8.46
CA VAL A 124 2.11 -7.52 -9.55
C VAL A 124 2.92 -6.98 -10.73
N LEU A 125 3.94 -6.15 -10.47
CA LEU A 125 4.81 -5.63 -11.52
C LEU A 125 5.47 -6.77 -12.32
N ILE A 126 6.01 -7.78 -11.63
CA ILE A 126 6.60 -8.95 -12.29
C ILE A 126 5.55 -9.68 -13.12
N LEU A 127 4.37 -9.96 -12.55
CA LEU A 127 3.29 -10.63 -13.28
C LEU A 127 2.89 -9.85 -14.54
N MET A 128 2.74 -8.53 -14.44
CA MET A 128 2.41 -7.66 -15.58
C MET A 128 3.41 -7.71 -16.75
N PHE A 129 4.68 -8.04 -16.50
CA PHE A 129 5.70 -8.16 -17.56
C PHE A 129 5.86 -9.61 -18.06
N LEU A 130 5.31 -10.59 -17.34
CA LEU A 130 5.35 -12.00 -17.71
C LEU A 130 4.06 -12.47 -18.41
N THR A 131 2.95 -11.77 -18.18
CA THR A 131 1.63 -12.01 -18.74
C THR A 131 1.26 -10.87 -19.66
#